data_AF-A0A956DA42-F1
#
_entry.id   AF-A0A956DA42-F1
#
_cell.length_a   1.000
_cell.length_b   1.000
_cell.length_c   1.000
_cell.angle_alpha   90.00
_cell.angle_beta   90.00
_cell.angle_gamma   90.00
#
_symmetry.space_group_name_H-M   'P 1'
#
loop_
_entity.id
_entity.type
_entity.pdbx_description
1 polymer ?
#
loop_
_entity_poly.entity_id
_entity_poly.type
_entity_poly.pdbx_seq_one_letter_code
_entity_poly.pdbx_strand_id
1 'polypeptide(L)'
;ASSRRLRVRVRRCHEDANLPLNRSFFVRMFASLALEIGGSSAIDAALEGKELDDAFIDTSTWRFIAGYTEVPGETGDDREYEVTVTDPAWLDGLAPGMAFDTADYSTWPDEVTEEENARIPQLRRYLRLDLDTPEVLALDVCFDGRLLAVLGDGPSVTVFDTTSWEKVRELRELERASDVRFVPATTYLVSSAGERAIDARTGEPLDRAVALGEWKPQRELEGHLWTTASLDGARRVVFGSGETVALTDGAGMVLRELPVCDFPRLSADGRVLVASGDRALEVWDTTSDAPPRLIPLRDYCIDLALSPDGAFALTFEGEYRHAYVRRLTDGEVVRYGNAWHDRRGKTPHEPLWSHDGRFVVISQYTSSPRAAWLEIYQHER
;
A
#
# COMPACT_ATOMS: atom_id res chain seq x y z
N ALA A 1 29.53 -10.56 -25.27
CA ALA A 1 29.48 -11.65 -24.28
C ALA A 1 28.55 -12.73 -24.82
N SER A 2 28.95 -14.00 -24.75
CA SER A 2 28.13 -15.13 -25.23
C SER A 2 27.04 -15.44 -24.21
N SER A 3 25.77 -15.28 -24.58
CA SER A 3 24.62 -15.68 -23.76
C SER A 3 24.70 -17.17 -23.41
N ARG A 4 24.37 -17.54 -22.17
CA ARG A 4 24.25 -18.95 -21.72
C ARG A 4 22.81 -19.29 -21.41
N ARG A 5 22.51 -20.59 -21.47
CA ARG A 5 21.17 -21.11 -21.18
C ARG A 5 21.21 -22.03 -19.97
N LEU A 6 20.17 -21.96 -19.14
CA LEU A 6 19.96 -22.86 -18.02
C LEU A 6 18.56 -23.47 -18.12
N ARG A 7 18.46 -24.75 -17.78
CA ARG A 7 17.15 -25.40 -17.61
C ARG A 7 16.77 -25.39 -16.14
N VAL A 8 15.57 -24.91 -15.85
CA VAL A 8 15.05 -24.80 -14.48
C VAL A 8 13.69 -25.47 -14.40
N ARG A 9 13.45 -26.16 -13.28
CA ARG A 9 12.17 -26.77 -12.98
C ARG A 9 11.48 -25.95 -11.91
N VAL A 10 10.22 -25.63 -12.15
CA VAL A 10 9.41 -24.80 -11.28
C VAL A 10 8.18 -25.59 -10.88
N ARG A 11 8.01 -25.75 -9.58
CA ARG A 11 6.87 -26.45 -8.98
C ARG A 11 5.84 -25.45 -8.52
N ARG A 12 4.58 -25.70 -8.85
CA ARG A 12 3.43 -24.99 -8.31
C ARG A 12 3.18 -25.46 -6.88
N CYS A 13 3.28 -24.56 -5.92
CA CYS A 13 3.04 -24.88 -4.50
C CYS A 13 1.57 -24.73 -4.07
N HIS A 14 0.72 -24.10 -4.90
CA HIS A 14 -0.71 -23.90 -4.60
C HIS A 14 -1.58 -24.02 -5.86
N GLU A 15 -2.77 -24.61 -5.74
CA GLU A 15 -3.71 -24.87 -6.84
C GLU A 15 -4.27 -23.60 -7.53
N ASP A 16 -4.07 -22.43 -6.91
CA ASP A 16 -4.45 -21.11 -7.43
C ASP A 16 -3.26 -20.26 -7.91
N ALA A 17 -2.01 -20.74 -7.77
CA ALA A 17 -0.84 -20.00 -8.22
C ALA A 17 -0.84 -19.87 -9.75
N ASN A 18 -0.87 -18.66 -10.30
CA ASN A 18 -0.87 -18.47 -11.75
C ASN A 18 0.50 -18.81 -12.35
N LEU A 19 0.54 -19.83 -13.21
CA LEU A 19 1.54 -19.96 -14.26
C LEU A 19 0.91 -19.30 -15.50
N PRO A 20 1.54 -18.29 -16.11
CA PRO A 20 2.93 -18.37 -16.54
C PRO A 20 3.93 -17.53 -15.74
N LEU A 21 5.18 -17.98 -15.78
CA LEU A 21 6.34 -17.26 -15.24
C LEU A 21 6.81 -16.22 -16.25
N ASN A 22 7.27 -15.04 -15.79
CA ASN A 22 7.79 -13.97 -16.63
C ASN A 22 9.30 -13.71 -16.38
N ARG A 23 9.91 -12.75 -17.08
CA ARG A 23 11.35 -12.45 -16.93
C ARG A 23 11.71 -12.06 -15.50
N SER A 24 10.82 -11.37 -14.79
CA SER A 24 11.01 -10.97 -13.40
C SER A 24 11.21 -12.18 -12.48
N PHE A 25 10.46 -13.26 -12.68
CA PHE A 25 10.61 -14.49 -11.91
C PHE A 25 12.05 -15.02 -11.98
N PHE A 26 12.56 -15.22 -13.20
CA PHE A 26 13.87 -15.84 -13.37
C PHE A 26 15.01 -14.96 -12.82
N VAL A 27 14.90 -13.63 -12.94
CA VAL A 27 15.84 -12.70 -12.32
C VAL A 27 15.88 -12.88 -10.80
N ARG A 28 14.70 -12.93 -10.14
CA ARG A 28 14.60 -13.10 -8.68
C ARG A 28 15.17 -14.43 -8.23
N MET A 29 14.75 -15.52 -8.88
CA MET A 29 15.22 -16.87 -8.58
C MET A 29 16.75 -16.98 -8.67
N PHE A 30 17.38 -16.44 -9.73
CA PHE A 30 18.83 -16.51 -9.88
C PHE A 30 19.60 -15.68 -8.86
N ALA A 31 19.11 -14.49 -8.53
CA ALA A 31 19.77 -13.66 -7.52
C ALA A 31 19.69 -14.27 -6.12
N SER A 32 18.54 -14.81 -5.73
CA SER A 32 18.36 -15.50 -4.45
C SER A 32 19.29 -16.71 -4.33
N LEU A 33 19.33 -17.56 -5.38
CA LEU A 33 20.24 -18.71 -5.42
C LEU A 33 21.72 -18.29 -5.36
N ALA A 34 22.09 -17.22 -6.07
CA ALA A 34 23.47 -16.72 -6.09
C ALA A 34 23.97 -16.18 -4.74
N LEU A 35 23.06 -15.61 -3.94
CA LEU A 35 23.37 -15.14 -2.59
C LEU A 35 23.55 -16.31 -1.62
N GLU A 36 22.74 -17.36 -1.75
CA GLU A 36 22.82 -18.56 -0.91
C GLU A 36 24.13 -19.33 -1.10
N ILE A 37 24.67 -19.35 -2.32
CA ILE A 37 25.92 -20.05 -2.67
C ILE A 37 27.19 -19.26 -2.36
N GLY A 38 27.08 -17.99 -1.93
CA GLY A 38 28.22 -17.18 -1.53
C GLY A 38 29.05 -16.57 -2.68
N GLY A 39 28.40 -15.83 -3.58
CA GLY A 39 29.02 -14.68 -4.25
C GLY A 39 29.55 -14.91 -5.67
N SER A 40 28.73 -14.57 -6.66
CA SER A 40 29.25 -14.13 -7.96
C SER A 40 29.64 -12.66 -7.83
N SER A 41 30.90 -12.32 -8.09
CA SER A 41 31.37 -10.93 -8.00
C SER A 41 30.63 -9.97 -8.95
N ALA A 42 30.05 -10.50 -10.03
CA ALA A 42 29.17 -9.76 -10.93
C ALA A 42 27.82 -9.45 -10.29
N ILE A 43 27.30 -10.36 -9.46
CA ILE A 43 26.05 -10.18 -8.70
C ILE A 43 26.31 -9.24 -7.53
N ASP A 44 27.39 -9.45 -6.78
CA ASP A 44 27.77 -8.55 -5.69
C ASP A 44 28.00 -7.12 -6.20
N ALA A 45 28.66 -6.93 -7.35
CA ALA A 45 28.82 -5.62 -7.98
C ALA A 45 27.50 -5.05 -8.54
N ALA A 46 26.58 -5.90 -9.01
CA ALA A 46 25.25 -5.46 -9.45
C ALA A 46 24.34 -5.06 -8.28
N LEU A 47 24.59 -5.63 -7.11
CA LEU A 47 23.88 -5.39 -5.84
C LEU A 47 24.63 -4.41 -4.92
N GLU A 48 25.83 -3.97 -5.27
CA GLU A 48 26.69 -3.13 -4.43
C GLU A 48 26.02 -1.77 -4.16
N GLY A 49 25.78 -1.47 -2.88
CA GLY A 49 25.09 -0.25 -2.46
C GLY A 49 23.57 -0.25 -2.73
N LYS A 50 23.00 -1.37 -3.19
CA LYS A 50 21.55 -1.56 -3.34
C LYS A 50 21.06 -2.48 -2.22
N GLU A 51 19.93 -2.15 -1.58
CA GLU A 51 19.25 -3.18 -0.79
C GLU A 51 18.79 -4.28 -1.76
N LEU A 52 18.72 -5.55 -1.30
CA LEU A 52 18.36 -6.71 -2.14
C LEU A 52 17.17 -6.36 -3.06
N ASP A 53 16.18 -5.67 -2.49
CA ASP A 53 14.92 -5.28 -3.08
C ASP A 53 15.00 -4.18 -4.16
N ASP A 54 16.02 -3.32 -4.14
CA ASP A 54 16.20 -2.24 -5.13
C ASP A 54 16.65 -2.78 -6.50
N ALA A 55 17.36 -3.92 -6.50
CA ALA A 55 17.80 -4.58 -7.72
C ALA A 55 16.67 -5.33 -8.46
N PHE A 56 15.59 -5.68 -7.76
CA PHE A 56 14.50 -6.52 -8.29
C PHE A 56 13.33 -5.74 -8.91
N ILE A 57 13.28 -4.43 -8.65
CA ILE A 57 12.27 -3.52 -9.22
C ILE A 57 12.88 -2.73 -10.38
N ASP A 58 14.21 -2.60 -10.46
CA ASP A 58 14.94 -1.92 -11.54
C ASP A 58 14.75 -2.61 -12.91
N THR A 59 14.00 -2.01 -13.83
CA THR A 59 13.85 -2.54 -15.20
C THR A 59 15.17 -2.58 -15.96
N SER A 60 16.22 -1.89 -15.48
CA SER A 60 17.57 -1.99 -16.01
C SER A 60 18.27 -3.31 -15.65
N THR A 61 17.81 -4.05 -14.63
CA THR A 61 18.30 -5.43 -14.34
C THR A 61 17.62 -6.48 -15.22
N TRP A 62 16.55 -6.14 -15.95
CA TRP A 62 15.94 -7.06 -16.92
C TRP A 62 16.84 -7.33 -18.12
N ARG A 63 17.87 -6.50 -18.31
CA ARG A 63 18.95 -6.77 -19.26
C ARG A 63 19.66 -8.08 -18.97
N PHE A 64 19.49 -8.72 -17.81
CA PHE A 64 20.17 -9.97 -17.42
C PHE A 64 19.49 -11.24 -17.98
N ILE A 65 18.21 -11.21 -18.31
CA ILE A 65 17.50 -12.34 -18.95
C ILE A 65 17.15 -11.95 -20.39
N ALA A 66 17.80 -12.62 -21.36
CA ALA A 66 17.57 -12.38 -22.78
C ALA A 66 16.21 -12.94 -23.23
N GLY A 67 15.73 -14.00 -22.57
CA GLY A 67 14.47 -14.65 -22.85
C GLY A 67 14.34 -15.96 -22.08
N TYR A 68 13.14 -16.54 -22.10
CA TYR A 68 12.87 -17.86 -21.56
C TYR A 68 11.85 -18.56 -22.47
N THR A 69 11.86 -19.88 -22.47
CA THR A 69 10.92 -20.68 -23.26
C THR A 69 10.53 -21.90 -22.44
N GLU A 70 9.24 -22.13 -22.27
CA GLU A 70 8.74 -23.34 -21.64
C GLU A 70 9.13 -24.55 -22.50
N VAL A 71 9.71 -25.57 -21.87
CA VAL A 71 10.07 -26.81 -22.53
C VAL A 71 8.83 -27.68 -22.59
N PRO A 72 8.33 -28.05 -23.79
CA PRO A 72 7.19 -28.95 -23.90
C PRO A 72 7.58 -30.32 -23.34
N GLY A 73 6.91 -30.81 -22.31
CA GLY A 73 7.27 -32.13 -21.78
C GLY A 73 6.59 -32.61 -20.51
N GLU A 74 6.03 -31.72 -19.69
CA GLU A 74 5.42 -32.14 -18.41
C GLU A 74 3.98 -31.61 -18.29
N THR A 75 3.04 -32.51 -18.05
CA THR A 75 1.67 -32.20 -17.63
C THR A 75 1.55 -32.44 -16.13
N GLY A 76 1.36 -31.37 -15.35
CA GLY A 76 1.27 -31.41 -13.89
C GLY A 76 1.60 -30.05 -13.28
N ASP A 77 1.84 -30.03 -11.97
CA ASP A 77 2.24 -28.84 -11.19
C ASP A 77 3.71 -28.43 -11.41
N ASP A 78 4.52 -29.32 -11.99
CA ASP A 78 5.91 -29.05 -12.35
C ASP A 78 5.97 -28.60 -13.83
N ARG A 79 6.69 -27.49 -14.08
CA ARG A 79 6.99 -26.97 -15.42
C ARG A 79 8.49 -26.76 -15.59
N GLU A 80 9.00 -27.07 -16.78
CA GLU A 80 10.40 -26.83 -17.13
C GLU A 80 10.56 -25.65 -18.08
N TYR A 81 11.59 -24.83 -17.85
CA TYR A 81 11.89 -23.67 -18.67
C TYR A 81 13.36 -23.67 -19.08
N GLU A 82 13.62 -23.32 -20.34
CA GLU A 82 14.94 -22.93 -20.81
C GLU A 82 15.07 -21.41 -20.72
N VAL A 83 15.97 -20.94 -19.85
CA VAL A 83 16.18 -19.52 -19.59
C VAL A 83 17.51 -19.08 -20.16
N THR A 84 17.50 -18.03 -20.97
CA THR A 84 18.69 -17.44 -21.57
C THR A 84 19.13 -16.22 -20.76
N VAL A 85 20.35 -16.26 -20.24
CA VAL A 85 20.96 -15.19 -19.45
C VAL A 85 21.94 -14.42 -20.34
N THR A 86 21.89 -13.09 -20.31
CA THR A 86 22.73 -12.22 -21.15
C THR A 86 24.17 -12.14 -20.66
N ASP A 87 24.39 -12.27 -19.35
CA ASP A 87 25.70 -12.35 -18.73
C ASP A 87 25.91 -13.73 -18.07
N PRO A 88 26.81 -14.58 -18.61
CA PRO A 88 27.04 -15.92 -18.08
C PRO A 88 27.59 -15.95 -16.65
N ALA A 89 28.15 -14.85 -16.11
CA ALA A 89 28.67 -14.78 -14.74
C ALA A 89 27.59 -14.97 -13.66
N TRP A 90 26.31 -14.82 -14.03
CA TRP A 90 25.16 -15.08 -13.16
C TRP A 90 24.88 -16.56 -12.93
N LEU A 91 25.44 -17.42 -13.76
CA LEU A 91 25.32 -18.88 -13.64
C LEU A 91 26.52 -19.49 -12.91
N ASP A 92 27.56 -18.70 -12.63
CA ASP A 92 28.76 -19.20 -11.99
C ASP A 92 28.46 -19.57 -10.53
N GLY A 93 28.78 -20.81 -10.16
CA GLY A 93 28.49 -21.37 -8.84
C GLY A 93 27.12 -22.07 -8.71
N LEU A 94 26.21 -21.90 -9.67
CA LEU A 94 24.99 -22.70 -9.73
C LEU A 94 25.30 -24.12 -10.21
N ALA A 95 24.79 -25.11 -9.47
CA ALA A 95 24.95 -26.52 -9.80
C ALA A 95 23.59 -27.21 -9.98
N PRO A 96 23.50 -28.27 -10.80
CA PRO A 96 22.30 -29.09 -10.90
C PRO A 96 21.86 -29.60 -9.51
N GLY A 97 20.57 -29.46 -9.20
CA GLY A 97 19.99 -29.92 -7.93
C GLY A 97 19.82 -28.85 -6.85
N MET A 98 20.30 -27.62 -7.07
CA MET A 98 19.97 -26.47 -6.20
C MET A 98 18.51 -26.06 -6.37
N ALA A 99 17.86 -25.68 -5.26
CA ALA A 99 16.45 -25.29 -5.20
C ALA A 99 16.24 -24.19 -4.14
N PHE A 100 15.24 -23.34 -4.34
CA PHE A 100 14.84 -22.28 -3.40
C PHE A 100 13.32 -22.31 -3.20
N ASP A 101 12.86 -22.11 -1.96
CA ASP A 101 11.47 -22.32 -1.57
C ASP A 101 10.63 -21.02 -1.61
N THR A 102 9.48 -21.12 -2.26
CA THR A 102 8.37 -20.14 -2.39
C THR A 102 8.69 -18.73 -2.91
N ALA A 103 8.37 -18.49 -4.19
CA ALA A 103 8.01 -17.17 -4.68
C ALA A 103 6.55 -17.21 -5.16
N ASP A 104 5.69 -16.37 -4.57
CA ASP A 104 4.32 -16.16 -5.01
C ASP A 104 4.33 -15.26 -6.26
N TYR A 105 3.70 -15.75 -7.35
CA TYR A 105 3.59 -15.05 -8.62
C TYR A 105 2.22 -14.40 -8.74
N SER A 106 2.15 -13.18 -8.25
CA SER A 106 1.26 -12.16 -8.78
C SER A 106 2.09 -11.39 -9.80
N THR A 107 1.78 -11.62 -11.08
CA THR A 107 2.40 -10.97 -12.22
C THR A 107 2.39 -9.45 -12.03
N TRP A 108 3.53 -8.79 -12.20
CA TRP A 108 3.51 -7.46 -12.81
C TRP A 108 2.81 -7.64 -14.15
N PRO A 109 1.70 -6.94 -14.45
CA PRO A 109 1.27 -6.89 -15.83
C PRO A 109 2.38 -6.14 -16.55
N ASP A 110 2.89 -6.77 -17.59
CA ASP A 110 3.98 -6.24 -18.41
C ASP A 110 3.57 -4.98 -19.21
N GLU A 111 2.42 -4.36 -18.91
CA GLU A 111 1.87 -3.18 -19.58
C GLU A 111 1.23 -2.20 -18.58
N VAL A 112 1.99 -1.71 -17.58
CA VAL A 112 1.59 -0.43 -16.96
C VAL A 112 1.70 0.64 -18.04
N THR A 113 0.56 1.17 -18.47
CA THR A 113 0.54 2.22 -19.49
C THR A 113 1.21 3.49 -18.95
N GLU A 114 1.69 4.36 -19.85
CA GLU A 114 2.25 5.66 -19.42
C GLU A 114 1.24 6.49 -18.61
N GLU A 115 -0.05 6.37 -18.93
CA GLU A 115 -1.14 7.02 -18.20
C GLU A 115 -1.26 6.48 -16.76
N GLU A 116 -1.17 5.17 -16.58
CA GLU A 116 -1.22 4.56 -15.25
C GLU A 116 0.03 4.86 -14.43
N ASN A 117 1.21 4.85 -15.07
CA ASN A 117 2.46 5.21 -14.41
C ASN A 117 2.49 6.67 -13.96
N ALA A 118 1.73 7.55 -14.62
CA ALA A 118 1.54 8.95 -14.21
C ALA A 118 0.57 9.12 -13.02
N ARG A 119 -0.29 8.13 -12.75
CA ARG A 119 -1.32 8.16 -11.69
C ARG A 119 -0.94 7.33 -10.46
N ILE A 120 -0.03 6.39 -10.62
CA ILE A 120 0.44 5.49 -9.56
C ILE A 120 1.87 5.90 -9.17
N PRO A 121 2.10 6.35 -7.93
CA PRO A 121 3.45 6.62 -7.44
C PRO A 121 4.34 5.41 -7.68
N GLN A 122 5.59 5.65 -8.08
CA GLN A 122 6.53 4.55 -8.17
C GLN A 122 6.69 3.99 -6.76
N LEU A 123 6.31 2.72 -6.55
CA LEU A 123 6.57 1.99 -5.30
C LEU A 123 8.06 1.60 -5.17
N ARG A 124 8.95 2.54 -5.52
CA ARG A 124 10.36 2.55 -5.15
C ARG A 124 10.50 3.49 -3.96
N ARG A 125 11.18 3.05 -2.91
CA ARG A 125 11.36 3.85 -1.71
C ARG A 125 12.06 5.15 -2.10
N TYR A 126 11.36 6.27 -1.95
CA TYR A 126 11.92 7.60 -2.14
C TYR A 126 12.66 8.05 -0.89
N LEU A 127 12.01 7.88 0.27
CA LEU A 127 12.55 8.29 1.56
C LEU A 127 12.12 7.31 2.64
N ARG A 128 13.02 7.06 3.59
CA ARG A 128 12.73 6.48 4.89
C ARG A 128 12.72 7.61 5.92
N LEU A 129 11.63 7.73 6.66
CA LEU A 129 11.48 8.70 7.74
C LEU A 129 11.37 7.96 9.07
N ASP A 130 12.47 7.91 9.82
CA ASP A 130 12.48 7.31 11.16
C ASP A 130 11.64 8.14 12.14
N LEU A 131 10.84 7.48 12.96
CA LEU A 131 9.93 8.13 13.88
C LEU A 131 10.38 7.95 15.34
N ASP A 132 10.18 8.98 16.15
CA ASP A 132 10.38 8.94 17.60
C ASP A 132 9.22 8.26 18.34
N THR A 133 8.65 7.20 17.75
CA THR A 133 7.60 6.38 18.34
C THR A 133 7.86 4.91 18.05
N PRO A 134 7.59 3.99 18.99
CA PRO A 134 7.76 2.56 18.75
C PRO A 134 6.70 1.96 17.82
N GLU A 135 5.59 2.64 17.60
CA GLU A 135 4.44 2.19 16.82
C GLU A 135 3.70 3.39 16.20
N VAL A 136 3.03 3.17 15.08
CA VAL A 136 2.12 4.13 14.44
C VAL A 136 0.69 3.63 14.66
N LEU A 137 -0.13 4.48 15.28
CA LEU A 137 -1.53 4.18 15.61
C LEU A 137 -2.53 4.79 14.62
N ALA A 138 -2.16 5.90 13.98
CA ALA A 138 -2.94 6.55 12.94
C ALA A 138 -2.09 7.49 12.07
N LEU A 139 -2.38 7.51 10.78
CA LEU A 139 -1.86 8.45 9.79
C LEU A 139 -3.02 9.19 9.13
N ASP A 140 -2.84 10.48 8.90
CA ASP A 140 -3.69 11.21 7.97
C ASP A 140 -2.94 12.33 7.26
N VAL A 141 -3.33 12.63 6.04
CA VAL A 141 -2.70 13.67 5.22
C VAL A 141 -3.68 14.82 5.05
N CYS A 142 -3.16 16.03 5.25
CA CYS A 142 -3.90 17.24 4.98
C CYS A 142 -4.34 17.21 3.52
N PHE A 143 -5.52 17.75 3.30
CA PHE A 143 -6.19 17.71 2.02
C PHE A 143 -5.42 18.38 0.88
N ASP A 144 -4.68 19.44 1.18
CA ASP A 144 -3.78 20.10 0.23
C ASP A 144 -2.51 19.29 -0.06
N GLY A 145 -2.41 18.11 0.54
CA GLY A 145 -1.30 17.18 0.45
C GLY A 145 -0.03 17.66 1.13
N ARG A 146 -0.01 18.82 1.83
CA ARG A 146 1.22 19.45 2.31
C ARG A 146 1.66 19.03 3.70
N LEU A 147 0.73 18.56 4.53
CA LEU A 147 1.02 18.12 5.90
C LEU A 147 0.65 16.66 6.06
N LEU A 148 1.50 15.90 6.74
CA LEU A 148 1.22 14.54 7.18
C LEU A 148 1.19 14.52 8.72
N ALA A 149 0.11 14.01 9.29
CA ALA A 149 -0.03 13.80 10.72
C ALA A 149 0.27 12.33 11.04
N VAL A 150 1.09 12.12 12.07
CA VAL A 150 1.50 10.81 12.57
C VAL A 150 1.17 10.73 14.05
N LEU A 151 0.22 9.86 14.40
CA LEU A 151 -0.10 9.51 15.78
C LEU A 151 0.68 8.24 16.15
N GLY A 152 1.53 8.33 17.17
CA GLY A 152 2.26 7.19 17.74
C GLY A 152 1.67 6.70 19.06
N ASP A 153 2.36 5.78 19.75
CA ASP A 153 1.96 5.24 21.09
C ASP A 153 2.02 6.30 22.24
N GLY A 154 2.34 7.55 21.90
CA GLY A 154 2.42 8.68 22.82
C GLY A 154 1.16 9.57 22.84
N PRO A 155 1.14 10.58 23.73
CA PRO A 155 0.06 11.59 23.77
C PRO A 155 0.23 12.67 22.70
N SER A 156 1.09 12.46 21.69
CA SER A 156 1.42 13.47 20.71
C SER A 156 1.22 13.01 19.28
N VAL A 157 0.81 13.98 18.46
CA VAL A 157 0.78 13.84 17.01
C VAL A 157 1.95 14.62 16.43
N THR A 158 2.78 13.95 15.65
CA THR A 158 3.88 14.60 14.93
C THR A 158 3.38 15.02 13.55
N VAL A 159 3.63 16.26 13.17
CA VAL A 159 3.23 16.82 11.87
C VAL A 159 4.47 17.07 11.03
N PHE A 160 4.48 16.53 9.81
CA PHE A 160 5.56 16.68 8.83
C PHE A 160 5.10 17.50 7.62
N ASP A 161 6.01 18.27 7.03
CA ASP A 161 5.82 18.85 5.70
C ASP A 161 6.10 17.77 4.65
N THR A 162 5.21 17.53 3.68
CA THR A 162 5.36 16.44 2.70
C THR A 162 6.21 16.82 1.48
N THR A 163 6.69 18.07 1.41
CA THR A 163 7.61 18.54 0.38
C THR A 163 9.05 18.39 0.84
N SER A 164 9.35 18.77 2.09
CA SER A 164 10.69 18.61 2.68
C SER A 164 10.85 17.35 3.53
N TRP A 165 9.75 16.73 3.96
CA TRP A 165 9.71 15.64 4.95
C TRP A 165 10.30 16.02 6.32
N GLU A 166 10.42 17.32 6.60
CA GLU A 166 10.86 17.81 7.89
C GLU A 166 9.70 17.91 8.87
N LYS A 167 10.00 17.65 10.15
CA LYS A 167 9.05 17.84 11.25
C LYS A 167 8.69 19.32 11.36
N VAL A 168 7.43 19.64 11.09
CA VAL A 168 6.86 20.99 11.25
C VAL A 168 6.51 21.22 12.71
N ARG A 169 5.91 20.22 13.37
CA ARG A 169 5.38 20.38 14.72
C ARG A 169 5.20 19.06 15.46
N GLU A 170 5.12 19.16 16.78
CA GLU A 170 4.63 18.11 17.67
C GLU A 170 3.47 18.67 18.48
N LEU A 171 2.29 18.08 18.34
CA LEU A 171 1.05 18.50 18.99
C LEU A 171 0.82 17.60 20.21
N ARG A 172 0.83 18.17 21.42
CA ARG A 172 0.73 17.41 22.69
C ARG A 172 -0.60 17.56 23.42
N GLU A 173 -1.50 18.37 22.88
CA GLU A 173 -2.79 18.69 23.53
C GLU A 173 -3.94 17.78 23.06
N LEU A 174 -3.64 16.76 22.24
CA LEU A 174 -4.62 15.73 21.90
C LEU A 174 -4.57 14.69 23.02
N GLU A 175 -5.69 14.52 23.73
CA GLU A 175 -5.88 13.41 24.68
C GLU A 175 -5.49 12.07 24.03
N ARG A 176 -5.20 11.03 24.83
CA ARG A 176 -4.84 9.71 24.30
C ARG A 176 -5.93 9.23 23.35
N ALA A 177 -5.63 9.33 22.06
CA ALA A 177 -6.52 8.96 20.99
C ALA A 177 -6.00 7.70 20.33
N SER A 178 -6.92 6.94 19.77
CA SER A 178 -6.60 5.81 18.88
C SER A 178 -6.54 6.24 17.43
N ASP A 179 -7.02 7.44 17.09
CA ASP A 179 -7.09 7.91 15.70
C ASP A 179 -6.97 9.44 15.61
N VAL A 180 -6.49 9.93 14.47
CA VAL A 180 -6.38 11.35 14.13
C VAL A 180 -6.79 11.59 12.68
N ARG A 181 -7.54 12.67 12.42
CA ARG A 181 -7.98 13.05 11.07
C ARG A 181 -7.89 14.55 10.82
N PHE A 182 -7.55 14.94 9.60
CA PHE A 182 -7.68 16.31 9.12
C PHE A 182 -9.13 16.64 8.85
N VAL A 183 -9.55 17.82 9.28
CA VAL A 183 -10.85 18.39 8.93
C VAL A 183 -10.78 18.85 7.45
N PRO A 184 -11.70 18.40 6.59
CA PRO A 184 -11.64 18.64 5.14
C PRO A 184 -11.47 20.11 4.78
N ALA A 185 -10.62 20.39 3.79
CA ALA A 185 -10.29 21.74 3.32
C ALA A 185 -9.75 22.71 4.41
N THR A 186 -9.27 22.19 5.53
CA THR A 186 -8.63 22.98 6.60
C THR A 186 -7.30 22.36 7.04
N THR A 187 -6.55 23.08 7.87
CA THR A 187 -5.34 22.61 8.55
C THR A 187 -5.63 21.98 9.92
N TYR A 188 -6.88 21.91 10.35
CA TYR A 188 -7.22 21.42 11.68
C TYR A 188 -7.22 19.89 11.73
N LEU A 189 -6.67 19.35 12.81
CA LEU A 189 -6.73 17.93 13.17
C LEU A 189 -7.73 17.71 14.29
N VAL A 190 -8.52 16.65 14.20
CA VAL A 190 -9.38 16.14 15.26
C VAL A 190 -8.92 14.74 15.65
N SER A 191 -9.06 14.39 16.93
CA SER A 191 -8.76 13.05 17.42
C SER A 191 -10.03 12.29 17.81
N SER A 192 -9.95 10.95 17.90
CA SER A 192 -11.11 10.12 18.27
C SER A 192 -11.68 10.40 19.66
N ALA A 193 -10.85 10.88 20.59
CA ALA A 193 -11.21 11.11 21.99
C ALA A 193 -11.41 12.60 22.38
N GLY A 194 -10.94 13.55 21.56
CA GLY A 194 -10.86 14.96 21.95
C GLY A 194 -12.08 15.82 21.59
N GLU A 195 -12.42 16.77 22.47
CA GLU A 195 -13.40 17.84 22.25
C GLU A 195 -12.83 19.07 21.50
N ARG A 196 -11.54 19.03 21.16
CA ARG A 196 -10.83 20.11 20.46
C ARG A 196 -10.29 19.64 19.14
N ALA A 197 -10.31 20.54 18.17
CA ALA A 197 -9.45 20.46 16.99
C ALA A 197 -8.18 21.29 17.24
N ILE A 198 -7.09 20.96 16.57
CA ILE A 198 -5.84 21.70 16.66
C ILE A 198 -5.33 22.01 15.27
N ASP A 199 -5.00 23.26 14.97
CA ASP A 199 -4.38 23.61 13.71
C ASP A 199 -3.01 22.93 13.61
N ALA A 200 -2.81 22.07 12.60
CA ALA A 200 -1.60 21.29 12.45
C ALA A 200 -0.35 22.13 12.17
N ARG A 201 -0.51 23.34 11.66
CA ARG A 201 0.57 24.26 11.29
C ARG A 201 0.94 25.16 12.47
N THR A 202 -0.06 25.78 13.11
CA THR A 202 0.16 26.76 14.17
C THR A 202 0.17 26.14 15.56
N GLY A 203 -0.56 25.03 15.76
CA GLY A 203 -0.84 24.42 17.06
C GLY A 203 -1.96 25.10 17.83
N GLU A 204 -2.65 26.09 17.23
CA GLU A 204 -3.74 26.80 17.88
C GLU A 204 -4.97 25.89 18.05
N PRO A 205 -5.52 25.77 19.26
CA PRO A 205 -6.71 24.98 19.50
C PRO A 205 -7.95 25.69 18.97
N LEU A 206 -8.90 24.91 18.46
CA LEU A 206 -10.24 25.34 18.10
C LEU A 206 -11.24 24.36 18.71
N ASP A 207 -12.41 24.86 19.09
CA ASP A 207 -13.51 23.98 19.50
C ASP A 207 -13.83 23.00 18.36
N ARG A 208 -13.93 21.69 18.66
CA ARG A 208 -14.14 20.66 17.63
C ARG A 208 -15.43 20.90 16.85
N ALA A 209 -16.50 21.32 17.51
CA ALA A 209 -17.77 21.58 16.82
C ALA A 209 -17.64 22.79 15.90
N VAL A 210 -16.86 23.80 16.30
CA VAL A 210 -16.57 24.95 15.44
C VAL A 210 -15.71 24.55 14.24
N ALA A 211 -14.68 23.72 14.44
CA ALA A 211 -13.82 23.24 13.36
C ALA A 211 -14.61 22.40 12.34
N LEU A 212 -15.54 21.56 12.82
CA LEU A 212 -16.44 20.79 11.98
C LEU A 212 -17.55 21.64 11.33
N GLY A 213 -17.76 22.87 11.81
CA GLY A 213 -18.77 23.80 11.31
C GLY A 213 -20.20 23.32 11.55
N GLU A 214 -21.09 23.56 10.57
CA GLU A 214 -22.48 23.08 10.60
C GLU A 214 -22.60 21.57 10.37
N TRP A 215 -21.49 20.88 10.09
CA TRP A 215 -21.53 19.46 9.81
C TRP A 215 -21.62 18.64 11.10
N LYS A 216 -22.79 18.04 11.30
CA LYS A 216 -23.02 16.92 12.21
C LYS A 216 -24.01 15.98 11.53
N PRO A 217 -23.90 14.65 11.71
CA PRO A 217 -24.93 13.75 11.21
C PRO A 217 -26.28 14.16 11.81
N GLN A 218 -27.30 14.32 10.96
CA GLN A 218 -28.62 14.76 11.40
C GLN A 218 -29.34 13.70 12.23
N ARG A 219 -28.98 12.44 12.01
CA ARG A 219 -29.40 11.31 12.83
C ARG A 219 -28.22 10.89 13.70
N GLU A 220 -28.51 10.54 14.96
CA GLU A 220 -27.52 9.87 15.81
C GLU A 220 -27.13 8.53 15.16
N LEU A 221 -25.83 8.37 14.94
CA LEU A 221 -25.23 7.13 14.44
C LEU A 221 -24.60 6.42 15.63
N GLU A 222 -24.85 5.13 15.79
CA GLU A 222 -24.36 4.37 16.94
C GLU A 222 -22.84 4.16 16.85
N GLY A 223 -22.09 4.70 17.81
CA GLY A 223 -20.67 4.38 18.04
C GLY A 223 -19.64 5.47 17.72
N HIS A 224 -18.38 5.07 17.56
CA HIS A 224 -17.28 6.02 17.34
C HIS A 224 -17.29 6.57 15.90
N LEU A 225 -17.60 7.86 15.79
CA LEU A 225 -17.64 8.61 14.53
C LEU A 225 -16.25 8.65 13.88
N TRP A 226 -15.98 7.78 12.91
CA TRP A 226 -14.89 8.00 11.97
C TRP A 226 -15.43 8.70 10.74
N THR A 227 -14.68 9.63 10.17
CA THR A 227 -15.11 10.38 8.99
C THR A 227 -14.04 10.36 7.92
N THR A 228 -14.31 9.75 6.78
CA THR A 228 -13.59 10.07 5.53
C THR A 228 -14.52 10.94 4.68
N ALA A 229 -13.98 11.97 4.03
CA ALA A 229 -14.76 12.97 3.34
C ALA A 229 -14.18 13.27 1.97
N SER A 230 -15.06 13.61 1.03
CA SER A 230 -14.66 14.09 -0.29
C SER A 230 -13.98 15.46 -0.21
N LEU A 231 -13.26 15.77 -1.28
CA LEU A 231 -12.53 16.99 -1.58
C LEU A 231 -13.42 18.24 -1.67
N ASP A 232 -14.72 18.11 -1.70
CA ASP A 232 -15.65 19.24 -1.64
C ASP A 232 -16.45 19.25 -0.34
N GLY A 233 -16.21 18.27 0.54
CA GLY A 233 -17.01 18.02 1.74
C GLY A 233 -18.48 17.65 1.44
N ALA A 234 -18.86 17.51 0.17
CA ALA A 234 -20.23 17.25 -0.26
C ALA A 234 -20.67 15.81 0.05
N ARG A 235 -19.71 14.90 0.23
CA ARG A 235 -19.93 13.53 0.67
C ARG A 235 -19.00 13.20 1.81
N ARG A 236 -19.55 12.56 2.83
CA ARG A 236 -18.78 12.05 3.95
C ARG A 236 -19.26 10.66 4.27
N VAL A 237 -18.32 9.74 4.42
CA VAL A 237 -18.60 8.43 4.99
C VAL A 237 -18.34 8.52 6.47
N VAL A 238 -19.37 8.18 7.23
CA VAL A 238 -19.39 8.21 8.68
C VAL A 238 -19.52 6.79 9.19
N PHE A 239 -18.60 6.41 10.06
CA PHE A 239 -18.61 5.11 10.71
C PHE A 239 -19.30 5.24 12.05
N GLY A 240 -20.30 4.40 12.28
CA GLY A 240 -20.70 4.02 13.62
C GLY A 240 -19.96 2.75 14.02
N SER A 241 -19.78 2.51 15.31
CA SER A 241 -19.28 1.22 15.83
C SER A 241 -20.33 0.10 15.76
N GLY A 242 -21.32 0.24 14.88
CA GLY A 242 -22.39 -0.73 14.64
C GLY A 242 -22.14 -1.56 13.39
N GLU A 243 -23.12 -2.40 13.03
CA GLU A 243 -23.05 -3.28 11.85
C GLU A 243 -23.19 -2.55 10.50
N THR A 244 -23.03 -1.22 10.45
CA THR A 244 -23.27 -0.43 9.24
C THR A 244 -22.33 0.76 9.09
N VAL A 245 -22.05 1.09 7.83
CA VAL A 245 -21.35 2.29 7.39
C VAL A 245 -22.37 3.27 6.82
N ALA A 246 -22.39 4.52 7.29
CA ALA A 246 -23.32 5.53 6.79
C ALA A 246 -22.63 6.46 5.78
N LEU A 247 -23.11 6.48 4.54
CA LEU A 247 -22.77 7.54 3.59
C LEU A 247 -23.71 8.73 3.81
N THR A 248 -23.13 9.90 4.01
CA THR A 248 -23.86 11.16 4.26
C THR A 248 -23.50 12.23 3.23
N ASP A 249 -24.39 13.19 3.05
CA ASP A 249 -24.06 14.42 2.33
C ASP A 249 -23.36 15.46 3.24
N GLY A 250 -22.95 16.57 2.64
CA GLY A 250 -22.31 17.69 3.35
C GLY A 250 -23.21 18.38 4.37
N ALA A 251 -24.52 18.11 4.40
CA ALA A 251 -25.45 18.61 5.41
C ALA A 251 -25.72 17.58 6.53
N GLY A 252 -25.07 16.42 6.49
CA GLY A 252 -25.21 15.35 7.47
C GLY A 252 -26.45 14.47 7.27
N MET A 253 -27.15 14.58 6.14
CA MET A 253 -28.25 13.67 5.79
C MET A 253 -27.67 12.32 5.40
N VAL A 254 -28.18 11.24 5.99
CA VAL A 254 -27.80 9.87 5.61
C VAL A 254 -28.39 9.57 4.23
N LEU A 255 -27.51 9.43 3.24
CA LEU A 255 -27.86 9.06 1.87
C LEU A 255 -28.05 7.55 1.73
N ARG A 256 -27.21 6.77 2.41
CA ARG A 256 -27.24 5.31 2.38
C ARG A 256 -26.60 4.70 3.63
N GLU A 257 -27.13 3.58 4.08
CA GLU A 257 -26.48 2.65 5.02
C GLU A 257 -25.93 1.45 4.22
N LEU A 258 -24.67 1.11 4.46
CA LEU A 258 -23.93 0.02 3.82
C LEU A 258 -23.60 -1.04 4.89
N PRO A 259 -23.52 -2.33 4.53
CA PRO A 259 -23.11 -3.39 5.46
C PRO A 259 -21.69 -3.15 6.01
N VAL A 260 -21.35 -3.77 7.16
CA VAL A 260 -19.99 -3.71 7.72
C VAL A 260 -18.98 -4.11 6.66
N CYS A 261 -17.96 -3.28 6.53
CA CYS A 261 -16.83 -3.54 5.68
C CYS A 261 -15.57 -3.02 6.39
N ASP A 262 -14.47 -3.76 6.28
CA ASP A 262 -13.20 -3.39 6.90
C ASP A 262 -12.47 -2.35 6.03
N PHE A 263 -11.70 -1.46 6.66
CA PHE A 263 -10.84 -0.46 6.00
C PHE A 263 -11.47 0.37 4.85
N PRO A 264 -12.64 0.98 5.06
CA PRO A 264 -13.31 1.77 4.03
C PRO A 264 -12.53 3.04 3.67
N ARG A 265 -12.49 3.36 2.37
CA ARG A 265 -11.82 4.53 1.79
C ARG A 265 -12.71 5.18 0.73
N LEU A 266 -12.84 6.50 0.79
CA LEU A 266 -13.62 7.29 -0.15
C LEU A 266 -12.69 8.06 -1.11
N SER A 267 -13.02 8.09 -2.40
CA SER A 267 -12.28 8.88 -3.39
C SER A 267 -12.39 10.38 -3.10
N ALA A 268 -11.47 11.17 -3.64
CA ALA A 268 -11.46 12.61 -3.44
C ALA A 268 -12.74 13.26 -4.00
N ASP A 269 -13.38 12.75 -5.05
CA ASP A 269 -14.67 13.29 -5.51
C ASP A 269 -15.90 12.72 -4.77
N GLY A 270 -15.66 11.82 -3.81
CA GLY A 270 -16.72 11.17 -3.04
C GLY A 270 -17.55 10.16 -3.83
N ARG A 271 -17.19 9.81 -5.07
CA ARG A 271 -17.99 8.95 -5.96
C ARG A 271 -17.69 7.46 -5.84
N VAL A 272 -16.49 7.12 -5.39
CA VAL A 272 -16.05 5.74 -5.22
C VAL A 272 -15.78 5.49 -3.75
N LEU A 273 -16.45 4.50 -3.18
CA LEU A 273 -16.14 3.96 -1.87
C LEU A 273 -15.61 2.55 -2.05
N VAL A 274 -14.42 2.28 -1.52
CA VAL A 274 -13.82 0.94 -1.50
C VAL A 274 -13.75 0.47 -0.06
N ALA A 275 -14.05 -0.79 0.15
CA ALA A 275 -13.81 -1.44 1.43
C ALA A 275 -13.37 -2.88 1.24
N SER A 276 -12.75 -3.44 2.27
CA SER A 276 -12.35 -4.84 2.34
C SER A 276 -13.52 -5.69 2.84
N GLY A 277 -13.87 -6.72 2.07
CA GLY A 277 -14.65 -7.86 2.53
C GLY A 277 -13.75 -9.10 2.69
N ASP A 278 -14.34 -10.27 2.94
CA ASP A 278 -13.60 -11.52 3.25
C ASP A 278 -12.37 -11.78 2.35
N ARG A 279 -12.60 -11.93 1.05
CA ARG A 279 -11.56 -12.17 0.02
C ARG A 279 -11.86 -11.38 -1.24
N ALA A 280 -12.40 -10.18 -1.06
CA ALA A 280 -12.72 -9.28 -2.16
C ALA A 280 -12.67 -7.83 -1.67
N LEU A 281 -12.38 -6.91 -2.59
CA LEU A 281 -12.75 -5.52 -2.39
C LEU A 281 -14.19 -5.31 -2.83
N GLU A 282 -14.95 -4.59 -2.02
CA GLU A 282 -16.25 -4.05 -2.40
C GLU A 282 -16.07 -2.63 -2.91
N VAL A 283 -16.39 -2.41 -4.18
CA VAL A 283 -16.30 -1.10 -4.83
C VAL A 283 -17.69 -0.58 -5.11
N TRP A 284 -18.07 0.48 -4.40
CA TRP A 284 -19.37 1.12 -4.44
C TRP A 284 -19.32 2.41 -5.24
N ASP A 285 -20.24 2.55 -6.19
CA ASP A 285 -20.60 3.86 -6.75
C ASP A 285 -21.59 4.54 -5.80
N THR A 286 -21.11 5.54 -5.07
CA THR A 286 -21.89 6.27 -4.07
C THR A 286 -22.94 7.20 -4.71
N THR A 287 -22.98 7.31 -6.04
CA THR A 287 -24.04 8.00 -6.80
C THR A 287 -25.17 7.07 -7.26
N SER A 288 -25.01 5.75 -7.10
CA SER A 288 -25.89 4.73 -7.70
C SER A 288 -26.38 3.73 -6.65
N ASP A 289 -27.65 3.31 -6.70
CA ASP A 289 -28.23 2.24 -5.86
C ASP A 289 -27.83 0.83 -6.29
N ALA A 290 -26.91 0.70 -7.25
CA ALA A 290 -26.35 -0.59 -7.63
C ALA A 290 -25.60 -1.25 -6.46
N PRO A 291 -25.61 -2.60 -6.38
CA PRO A 291 -24.75 -3.34 -5.46
C PRO A 291 -23.27 -3.09 -5.75
N PRO A 292 -22.37 -3.36 -4.79
CA PRO A 292 -20.96 -3.15 -5.02
C PRO A 292 -20.47 -4.07 -6.11
N ARG A 293 -19.51 -3.58 -6.88
CA ARG A 293 -18.68 -4.45 -7.66
C ARG A 293 -17.72 -5.18 -6.72
N LEU A 294 -17.63 -6.50 -6.87
CA LEU A 294 -16.66 -7.31 -6.17
C LEU A 294 -15.40 -7.48 -7.01
N ILE A 295 -14.24 -7.13 -6.44
CA ILE A 295 -12.94 -7.42 -7.02
C ILE A 295 -12.31 -8.55 -6.20
N PRO A 296 -12.20 -9.77 -6.75
CA PRO A 296 -11.61 -10.90 -6.04
C PRO A 296 -10.17 -10.60 -5.62
N LEU A 297 -9.88 -10.89 -4.35
CA LEU A 297 -8.54 -10.88 -3.80
C LEU A 297 -8.01 -12.30 -3.68
N ARG A 298 -6.70 -12.44 -3.63
CA ARG A 298 -6.06 -13.76 -3.50
C ARG A 298 -6.17 -14.26 -2.07
N ASP A 299 -6.11 -13.32 -1.14
CA ASP A 299 -6.22 -13.56 0.29
C ASP A 299 -7.02 -12.41 0.94
N TYR A 300 -7.25 -12.49 2.25
CA TYR A 300 -7.87 -11.41 2.99
C TYR A 300 -7.03 -10.12 2.92
N CYS A 301 -7.69 -8.98 2.75
CA CYS A 301 -7.04 -7.68 2.76
C CYS A 301 -6.92 -7.16 4.20
N ILE A 302 -5.69 -6.89 4.62
CA ILE A 302 -5.37 -6.45 5.98
C ILE A 302 -5.42 -4.94 6.16
N ASP A 303 -5.22 -4.18 5.09
CA ASP A 303 -5.46 -2.74 5.00
C ASP A 303 -5.37 -2.29 3.53
N LEU A 304 -5.89 -1.11 3.23
CA LEU A 304 -5.84 -0.54 1.88
C LEU A 304 -5.74 0.99 1.87
N ALA A 305 -5.22 1.53 0.78
CA ALA A 305 -5.29 2.96 0.44
C ALA A 305 -5.92 3.15 -0.94
N LEU A 306 -6.69 4.22 -1.10
CA LEU A 306 -7.39 4.53 -2.35
C LEU A 306 -6.72 5.72 -3.03
N SER A 307 -6.42 5.59 -4.32
CA SER A 307 -5.99 6.73 -5.14
C SER A 307 -7.08 7.82 -5.15
N PRO A 308 -6.70 9.11 -5.23
CA PRO A 308 -7.66 10.20 -5.08
C PRO A 308 -8.73 10.23 -6.18
N ASP A 309 -8.42 9.73 -7.37
CA ASP A 309 -9.38 9.61 -8.47
C ASP A 309 -10.29 8.37 -8.38
N GLY A 310 -10.10 7.52 -7.37
CA GLY A 310 -10.87 6.30 -7.17
C GLY A 310 -10.66 5.22 -8.23
N ALA A 311 -9.59 5.29 -9.03
CA ALA A 311 -9.33 4.31 -10.09
C ALA A 311 -8.42 3.17 -9.65
N PHE A 312 -7.60 3.39 -8.64
CA PHE A 312 -6.65 2.40 -8.10
C PHE A 312 -6.76 2.25 -6.58
N ALA A 313 -6.56 1.03 -6.08
CA ALA A 313 -6.35 0.78 -4.67
C ALA A 313 -4.99 0.11 -4.44
N LEU A 314 -4.26 0.55 -3.42
CA LEU A 314 -3.14 -0.17 -2.84
C LEU A 314 -3.69 -1.10 -1.75
N THR A 315 -3.62 -2.41 -1.93
CA THR A 315 -4.04 -3.41 -0.96
C THR A 315 -2.85 -4.10 -0.33
N PHE A 316 -2.99 -4.51 0.93
CA PHE A 316 -2.08 -5.43 1.60
C PHE A 316 -2.82 -6.75 1.80
N GLU A 317 -2.29 -7.84 1.26
CA GLU A 317 -2.99 -9.14 1.27
C GLU A 317 -2.16 -10.22 1.97
N GLY A 318 -2.84 -11.08 2.73
CA GLY A 318 -2.33 -12.32 3.31
C GLY A 318 -1.35 -12.17 4.49
N GLU A 319 -0.88 -13.31 5.01
CA GLU A 319 0.02 -13.36 6.17
C GLU A 319 1.39 -12.72 5.92
N TYR A 320 1.87 -12.83 4.69
CA TYR A 320 3.13 -12.25 4.21
C TYR A 320 2.95 -10.82 3.65
N ARG A 321 1.74 -10.25 3.79
CA ARG A 321 1.43 -8.81 3.65
C ARG A 321 1.81 -8.17 2.32
N HIS A 322 1.78 -8.88 1.22
CA HIS A 322 2.17 -8.33 -0.09
C HIS A 322 1.36 -7.08 -0.46
N ALA A 323 2.04 -6.04 -0.96
CA ALA A 323 1.41 -4.80 -1.38
C ALA A 323 1.07 -4.83 -2.88
N TYR A 324 -0.18 -4.57 -3.24
CA TYR A 324 -0.68 -4.60 -4.61
C TYR A 324 -1.36 -3.30 -4.96
N VAL A 325 -0.96 -2.64 -6.05
CA VAL A 325 -1.79 -1.61 -6.68
C VAL A 325 -2.68 -2.30 -7.69
N ARG A 326 -3.99 -2.13 -7.55
CA ARG A 326 -5.01 -2.75 -8.38
C ARG A 326 -5.84 -1.68 -9.07
N ARG A 327 -6.15 -1.88 -10.36
CA ARG A 327 -7.11 -1.07 -11.10
C ARG A 327 -8.52 -1.51 -10.71
N LEU A 328 -9.35 -0.58 -10.25
CA LEU A 328 -10.68 -0.89 -9.73
C LEU A 328 -11.73 -1.16 -10.83
N THR A 329 -11.39 -0.87 -12.09
CA THR A 329 -12.25 -1.09 -13.26
C THR A 329 -12.26 -2.52 -13.78
N ASP A 330 -11.32 -3.37 -13.37
CA ASP A 330 -11.21 -4.79 -13.78
C ASP A 330 -10.63 -5.68 -12.68
N GLY A 331 -10.00 -5.11 -11.66
CA GLY A 331 -9.33 -5.83 -10.59
C GLY A 331 -7.90 -6.23 -10.92
N GLU A 332 -7.39 -5.81 -12.08
CA GLU A 332 -6.04 -6.12 -12.52
C GLU A 332 -5.02 -5.53 -11.54
N VAL A 333 -4.11 -6.37 -11.05
CA VAL A 333 -2.94 -5.89 -10.30
C VAL A 333 -2.06 -5.18 -11.30
N VAL A 334 -1.86 -3.86 -11.17
CA VAL A 334 -1.03 -3.03 -12.06
C VAL A 334 0.37 -2.79 -11.49
N ARG A 335 0.54 -2.86 -10.18
CA ARG A 335 1.86 -2.73 -9.54
C ARG A 335 1.95 -3.62 -8.32
N TYR A 336 3.17 -4.04 -8.01
CA TYR A 336 3.49 -4.77 -6.80
C TYR A 336 4.52 -3.99 -5.97
N GLY A 337 4.37 -4.01 -4.66
CA GLY A 337 5.35 -3.50 -3.69
C GLY A 337 5.75 -4.61 -2.73
N ASN A 338 7.01 -4.60 -2.30
CA ASN A 338 7.44 -5.46 -1.20
C ASN A 338 6.86 -4.89 0.10
N ALA A 339 6.20 -5.73 0.89
CA ALA A 339 6.00 -5.42 2.29
C ALA A 339 7.15 -6.01 3.10
N TRP A 340 7.67 -5.19 4.01
CA TRP A 340 8.75 -5.57 4.89
C TRP A 340 8.27 -6.58 5.94
N HIS A 341 9.05 -7.62 6.22
CA HIS A 341 8.69 -8.65 7.19
C HIS A 341 9.45 -8.48 8.51
N ASP A 342 8.73 -8.26 9.61
CA ASP A 342 9.16 -8.80 10.91
C ASP A 342 8.57 -10.20 11.06
N ARG A 343 9.42 -11.20 11.33
CA ARG A 343 9.09 -12.64 11.51
C ARG A 343 8.04 -12.92 12.59
N ARG A 344 7.50 -11.91 13.27
CA ARG A 344 6.58 -12.05 14.42
C ARG A 344 5.21 -11.41 14.23
N GLY A 345 4.78 -11.21 12.98
CA GLY A 345 3.37 -11.07 12.56
C GLY A 345 2.37 -10.58 13.61
N LYS A 346 2.03 -9.29 13.53
CA LYS A 346 0.74 -8.64 13.86
C LYS A 346 1.00 -7.20 14.28
N THR A 347 0.51 -6.26 13.48
CA THR A 347 0.45 -4.79 13.69
C THR A 347 0.08 -4.12 12.36
N PRO A 348 -0.55 -2.93 12.41
CA PRO A 348 -1.09 -2.24 11.25
C PRO A 348 0.04 -1.65 10.39
N HIS A 349 0.07 -2.02 9.11
CA HIS A 349 0.56 -1.08 8.12
C HIS A 349 -0.61 -0.17 7.84
N GLU A 350 -0.40 1.13 8.00
CA GLU A 350 -1.39 2.12 7.60
C GLU A 350 -0.93 2.68 6.25
N PRO A 351 -1.37 2.09 5.14
CA PRO A 351 -1.11 2.69 3.86
C PRO A 351 -1.96 3.94 3.72
N LEU A 352 -1.32 4.99 3.26
CA LEU A 352 -1.95 6.25 2.97
C LEU A 352 -1.57 6.67 1.55
N TRP A 353 -2.56 6.98 0.74
CA TRP A 353 -2.38 7.64 -0.54
C TRP A 353 -2.72 9.11 -0.37
N SER A 354 -1.81 9.98 -0.77
CA SER A 354 -2.06 11.43 -0.75
C SER A 354 -3.29 11.82 -1.56
N HIS A 355 -4.08 12.76 -1.04
CA HIS A 355 -5.27 13.30 -1.72
C HIS A 355 -4.95 13.98 -3.06
N ASP A 356 -3.70 14.37 -3.29
CA ASP A 356 -3.22 14.94 -4.56
C ASP A 356 -2.48 13.93 -5.45
N GLY A 357 -2.38 12.68 -5.01
CA GLY A 357 -1.80 11.56 -5.76
C GLY A 357 -0.27 11.57 -5.85
N ARG A 358 0.42 12.55 -5.26
CA ARG A 358 1.88 12.71 -5.41
C ARG A 358 2.68 11.59 -4.76
N PHE A 359 2.19 11.05 -3.65
CA PHE A 359 2.89 10.07 -2.84
C PHE A 359 1.97 9.05 -2.17
N VAL A 360 2.58 7.92 -1.81
CA VAL A 360 2.06 6.91 -0.90
C VAL A 360 2.99 6.83 0.30
N VAL A 361 2.42 6.66 1.50
CA VAL A 361 3.15 6.38 2.73
C VAL A 361 2.72 5.01 3.24
N ILE A 362 3.68 4.22 3.70
CA ILE A 362 3.43 2.95 4.39
C ILE A 362 4.16 3.01 5.72
N SER A 363 3.44 2.85 6.82
CA SER A 363 4.07 2.69 8.13
C SER A 363 4.75 1.33 8.25
N GLN A 364 5.95 1.34 8.82
CA GLN A 364 6.76 0.16 9.09
C GLN A 364 7.17 0.17 10.57
N TYR A 365 7.45 -1.01 11.12
CA TYR A 365 7.92 -1.14 12.49
C TYR A 365 8.73 -2.43 12.68
N THR A 366 9.54 -2.46 13.73
CA THR A 366 10.20 -3.67 14.22
C THR A 366 9.72 -3.99 15.63
N SER A 367 9.56 -5.27 15.95
CA SER A 367 9.18 -5.71 17.30
C SER A 367 10.35 -5.76 18.28
N SER A 368 11.59 -5.83 17.79
CA SER A 368 12.81 -5.92 18.62
C SER A 368 14.07 -5.46 17.87
N PRO A 369 14.65 -4.29 18.20
CA PRO A 369 14.11 -3.27 19.11
C PRO A 369 12.80 -2.68 18.56
N ARG A 370 11.95 -2.12 19.44
CA ARG A 370 10.74 -1.40 19.00
C ARG A 370 11.13 -0.09 18.33
N ALA A 371 10.87 0.02 17.05
CA ALA A 371 11.09 1.23 16.26
C ALA A 371 10.05 1.28 15.15
N ALA A 372 9.56 2.46 14.81
CA ALA A 372 8.70 2.69 13.67
C ALA A 372 9.32 3.70 12.70
N TRP A 373 9.05 3.54 11.42
CA TRP A 373 9.42 4.48 10.38
C TRP A 373 8.33 4.53 9.30
N LEU A 374 8.37 5.57 8.47
CA LEU A 374 7.53 5.65 7.28
C LEU A 374 8.39 5.37 6.05
N GLU A 375 7.90 4.48 5.18
CA GLU A 375 8.39 4.36 3.82
C GLU A 375 7.53 5.22 2.92
N ILE A 376 8.19 6.14 2.22
CA ILE A 376 7.55 7.12 1.33
C ILE A 376 7.87 6.74 -0.10
N TYR A 377 6.84 6.73 -0.93
CA TYR A 377 6.89 6.42 -2.35
C TYR A 377 6.29 7.59 -3.11
N GLN A 378 6.94 8.09 -4.15
CA GLN A 378 6.44 9.24 -4.91
C GLN A 378 6.75 9.11 -6.40
N HIS A 379 6.13 9.96 -7.22
CA HIS A 379 6.54 10.09 -8.62
C HIS A 379 7.96 10.69 -8.69
N GLU A 380 8.79 10.14 -9.58
CA GLU A 380 10.06 10.78 -9.95
C GLU A 380 9.75 12.13 -10.64
N ARG A 381 10.49 13.18 -10.27
CA ARG A 381 10.34 14.52 -10.84
C ARG A 381 10.98 14.65 -12.21
#